data_AF-A0A7T5UG16-F1
#
_entry.id   AF-A0A7T5UG16-F1
#
_cell.length_a   1.000
_cell.length_b   1.000
_cell.length_c   1.000
_cell.angle_alpha   90.00
_cell.angle_beta   90.00
_cell.angle_gamma   90.00
#
_symmetry.space_group_name_H-M   'P 1'
#
loop_
_entity.id
_entity.type
_entity.pdbx_description
1 polymer ?
#
loop_
_entity_poly.entity_id
_entity_poly.type
_entity_poly.pdbx_seq_one_letter_code
_entity_poly.pdbx_strand_id
1 'polypeptide(L)'
;MLLDIAPALAMKPAITSKKLHKGDDIMELALEFAAGTSLLIIGLSCLFSTGDWVAWLADEQQGGRRRALGLGSLGFVLSALLVGGHPVFTGLPLLLTLIGIGGMLEGTLYLIFPGALPRILSCYAPHYDKIVRALSLAMILFGAFILYAWQEQAGF
;
A
#
# COMPACT_ATOMS: atom_id res chain seq x y z
N MET A 1 -2.06 -51.03 -35.14
CA MET A 1 -3.01 -50.50 -34.15
C MET A 1 -2.34 -49.31 -33.49
N LEU A 2 -2.36 -48.17 -34.20
CA LEU A 2 -1.73 -46.90 -33.81
C LEU A 2 -2.81 -46.05 -33.15
N LEU A 3 -2.62 -45.72 -31.88
CA LEU A 3 -3.54 -44.89 -31.11
C LEU A 3 -3.31 -43.42 -31.48
N ASP A 4 -4.35 -42.85 -32.05
CA ASP A 4 -4.55 -41.45 -32.42
C ASP A 4 -4.66 -40.60 -31.15
N ILE A 5 -3.57 -39.93 -30.77
CA ILE A 5 -3.54 -39.00 -29.63
C ILE A 5 -3.96 -37.64 -30.16
N ALA A 6 -5.26 -37.38 -30.08
CA ALA A 6 -5.89 -36.12 -30.47
C ALA A 6 -5.24 -34.88 -29.79
N PRO A 7 -5.26 -33.70 -30.46
CA PRO A 7 -4.59 -32.49 -30.00
C PRO A 7 -5.43 -31.76 -28.95
N ALA A 8 -5.13 -31.97 -27.67
CA ALA A 8 -5.74 -31.26 -26.54
C ALA A 8 -5.06 -29.93 -26.19
N LEU A 9 -4.51 -29.20 -27.18
CA LEU A 9 -3.71 -27.98 -26.97
C LEU A 9 -4.24 -26.78 -27.78
N ALA A 10 -5.50 -26.39 -27.56
CA ALA A 10 -5.99 -25.10 -28.04
C ALA A 10 -7.18 -24.55 -27.23
N MET A 11 -7.20 -24.75 -25.91
CA MET A 11 -8.11 -23.96 -25.08
C MET A 11 -7.48 -22.58 -24.85
N LYS A 12 -7.58 -21.71 -25.86
CA LYS A 12 -7.31 -20.28 -25.73
C LYS A 12 -8.33 -19.78 -24.70
N PRO A 13 -7.94 -19.39 -23.47
CA PRO A 13 -8.93 -18.94 -22.51
C PRO A 13 -9.62 -17.73 -23.14
N ALA A 14 -10.91 -17.89 -23.41
CA ALA A 14 -11.79 -16.77 -23.71
C ALA A 14 -11.88 -15.97 -22.42
N ILE A 15 -10.86 -15.13 -22.18
CA ILE A 15 -10.93 -14.01 -21.24
C ILE A 15 -12.00 -13.12 -21.85
N THR A 16 -13.23 -13.45 -21.49
CA THR A 16 -14.41 -12.73 -21.87
C THR A 16 -14.19 -11.37 -21.25
N SER A 17 -13.81 -10.40 -22.09
CA SER A 17 -13.74 -8.99 -21.77
C SER A 17 -15.12 -8.60 -21.26
N LYS A 18 -15.31 -8.77 -19.95
CA LYS A 18 -16.42 -8.18 -19.23
C LYS A 18 -16.23 -6.70 -19.49
N LYS A 19 -17.16 -6.11 -20.24
CA LYS A 19 -17.24 -4.65 -20.37
C LYS A 19 -17.42 -4.11 -18.96
N LEU A 20 -16.30 -3.82 -18.29
CA LEU A 20 -16.31 -3.14 -17.02
C LEU A 20 -17.07 -1.83 -17.25
N HIS A 21 -17.89 -1.44 -16.28
CA HIS A 21 -18.61 -0.19 -16.40
C HIS A 21 -17.56 0.92 -16.49
N LYS A 22 -17.64 1.76 -17.53
CA LYS A 22 -16.73 2.89 -17.75
C LYS A 22 -16.54 3.80 -16.51
N GLY A 23 -17.48 3.77 -15.56
CA GLY A 23 -17.39 4.49 -14.29
C GLY A 23 -16.44 3.86 -13.27
N ASP A 24 -16.30 2.53 -13.25
CA ASP A 24 -15.42 1.81 -12.33
C ASP A 24 -13.96 2.13 -12.65
N ASP A 25 -13.62 2.19 -13.95
CA ASP A 25 -12.28 2.53 -14.44
C ASP A 25 -11.84 3.94 -14.00
N ILE A 26 -12.76 4.92 -13.99
CA ILE A 26 -12.43 6.32 -13.61
C ILE A 26 -12.12 6.42 -12.12
N MET A 27 -12.89 5.73 -11.27
CA MET A 27 -12.66 5.73 -9.83
C MET A 27 -11.34 5.03 -9.48
N GLU A 28 -11.06 3.89 -10.12
CA GLU A 28 -9.80 3.16 -9.96
C GLU A 28 -8.61 4.05 -10.33
N LEU A 29 -8.61 4.63 -11.53
CA LEU A 29 -7.56 5.55 -11.99
C LEU A 29 -7.38 6.75 -11.05
N ALA A 30 -8.46 7.31 -10.50
CA ALA A 30 -8.37 8.41 -9.56
C ALA A 30 -7.70 7.99 -8.24
N LEU A 31 -8.01 6.79 -7.74
CA LEU A 31 -7.40 6.23 -6.53
C LEU A 31 -5.93 5.90 -6.73
N GLU A 32 -5.56 5.32 -7.88
CA GLU A 32 -4.16 5.05 -8.23
C GLU A 32 -3.34 6.35 -8.29
N PHE A 33 -3.87 7.36 -8.99
CA PHE A 33 -3.23 8.67 -9.08
C PHE A 33 -3.07 9.33 -7.71
N ALA A 34 -4.14 9.32 -6.89
CA ALA A 34 -4.12 9.88 -5.55
C ALA A 34 -3.12 9.13 -4.64
N ALA A 35 -3.09 7.79 -4.71
CA ALA A 35 -2.16 6.97 -3.94
C ALA A 35 -0.70 7.22 -4.36
N GLY A 36 -0.40 7.19 -5.66
CA GLY A 36 0.94 7.47 -6.19
C GLY A 36 1.44 8.86 -5.80
N THR A 37 0.57 9.88 -5.94
CA THR A 37 0.88 11.26 -5.55
C THR A 37 1.10 11.39 -4.04
N SER A 38 0.27 10.75 -3.21
CA SER A 38 0.42 10.79 -1.75
C SER A 38 1.72 10.13 -1.30
N LEU A 39 2.09 9.00 -1.90
CA LEU A 39 3.35 8.31 -1.61
C LEU A 39 4.57 9.17 -1.97
N LEU A 40 4.53 9.88 -3.11
CA LEU A 40 5.57 10.84 -3.47
C LEU A 40 5.68 11.97 -2.45
N ILE A 41 4.55 12.61 -2.09
CA ILE A 41 4.53 13.74 -1.15
C ILE A 41 5.06 13.30 0.22
N ILE A 42 4.58 12.17 0.75
CA ILE A 42 5.02 11.66 2.05
C ILE A 42 6.48 11.23 1.98
N GLY A 43 6.89 10.51 0.93
CA GLY A 43 8.28 10.09 0.76
C GLY A 43 9.25 11.27 0.68
N LEU A 44 8.90 12.33 -0.05
CA LEU A 44 9.68 13.57 -0.09
C LEU A 44 9.69 14.28 1.27
N SER A 45 8.55 14.35 1.96
CA SER A 45 8.48 14.90 3.32
C SER A 45 9.41 14.14 4.28
N CYS A 46 9.39 12.81 4.27
CA CYS A 46 10.26 11.99 5.10
C CYS A 46 11.74 12.15 4.74
N LEU A 47 12.06 12.37 3.46
CA LEU A 47 13.44 12.56 2.99
C LEU A 47 14.01 13.94 3.38
N PHE A 48 13.22 15.01 3.25
CA PHE A 48 13.68 16.37 3.54
C PHE A 48 13.55 16.75 5.03
N SER A 49 12.57 16.17 5.72
CA SER A 49 12.30 16.42 7.15
C SER A 49 12.63 15.20 8.02
N THR A 50 13.64 14.39 7.65
CA THR A 50 13.96 13.14 8.37
C THR A 50 14.13 13.36 9.87
N GLY A 51 14.75 14.46 10.29
CA GLY A 51 14.91 14.79 11.72
C GLY A 51 13.58 14.91 12.47
N ASP A 52 12.59 15.60 11.88
CA ASP A 52 11.27 15.78 12.49
C ASP A 52 10.50 14.46 12.56
N TRP A 53 10.59 13.63 11.51
CA TRP A 53 9.99 12.30 11.49
C TRP A 53 10.62 11.36 12.52
N VAL A 54 11.94 11.39 12.67
CA VAL A 54 12.66 10.63 13.71
C VAL A 54 12.25 11.10 15.11
N ALA A 55 12.14 12.41 15.31
CA ALA A 55 11.68 12.97 16.59
C ALA A 55 10.23 12.56 16.90
N TRP A 56 9.35 12.61 15.90
CA TRP A 56 7.96 12.14 16.03
C TRP A 56 7.89 10.64 16.36
N LEU A 57 8.68 9.78 15.70
CA LEU A 57 8.75 8.34 16.02
C LEU A 57 9.25 8.08 17.44
N ALA A 58 10.23 8.85 17.90
CA ALA A 58 10.73 8.77 19.27
C ALA A 58 9.68 9.23 20.30
N ASP A 59 8.89 10.26 19.97
CA ASP A 59 7.76 10.71 20.79
C ASP A 59 6.65 9.65 20.84
N GLU A 60 6.29 9.05 19.69
CA GLU A 60 5.32 7.94 19.63
C GLU A 60 5.75 6.74 20.48
N GLN A 61 7.03 6.39 20.45
CA GLN A 61 7.58 5.34 21.32
C GLN A 61 7.36 5.65 22.81
N GLN A 62 7.47 6.91 23.22
CA GLN A 62 7.29 7.36 24.61
C GLN A 62 5.81 7.51 25.01
N GLY A 63 4.93 7.83 24.05
CA GLY A 63 3.49 8.01 24.28
C GLY A 63 2.75 6.74 24.71
N GLY A 64 3.38 5.57 24.53
CA GLY A 64 2.91 4.29 25.04
C GLY A 64 1.57 3.84 24.44
N ARG A 65 0.76 3.15 25.25
CA ARG A 65 -0.46 2.46 24.78
C ARG A 65 -1.53 3.40 24.24
N ARG A 66 -1.62 4.62 24.75
CA ARG A 66 -2.70 5.57 24.36
C ARG A 66 -2.51 6.06 22.93
N ARG A 67 -1.28 6.39 22.53
CA ARG A 67 -1.02 6.83 21.15
C ARG A 67 -1.10 5.68 20.16
N ALA A 68 -0.68 4.47 20.56
CA ALA A 68 -0.84 3.27 19.76
C ALA A 68 -2.30 2.99 19.36
N LEU A 69 -3.27 3.24 20.24
CA LEU A 69 -4.69 3.11 19.91
C LEU A 69 -5.15 4.14 18.87
N GLY A 70 -4.67 5.38 18.98
CA GLY A 70 -4.97 6.44 18.00
C GLY A 70 -4.42 6.10 16.61
N LEU A 71 -3.14 5.72 16.56
CA LEU A 71 -2.49 5.31 15.32
C LEU A 71 -3.13 4.04 14.72
N GLY A 72 -3.45 3.06 15.56
CA GLY A 72 -4.15 1.84 15.14
C GLY A 72 -5.54 2.10 14.58
N SER A 73 -6.32 2.98 15.22
CA SER A 73 -7.66 3.37 14.75
C SER A 73 -7.58 4.10 13.41
N LEU A 74 -6.69 5.07 13.30
CA LEU A 74 -6.51 5.86 12.07
C LEU A 74 -6.01 4.98 10.93
N GLY A 75 -4.98 4.16 11.18
CA GLY A 75 -4.44 3.22 10.20
C GLY A 75 -5.50 2.25 9.71
N PHE A 76 -6.26 1.63 10.63
CA PHE A 76 -7.33 0.71 10.27
C PHE A 76 -8.39 1.38 9.38
N VAL A 77 -8.88 2.57 9.75
CA VAL A 77 -9.94 3.27 8.99
C VAL A 77 -9.44 3.68 7.60
N LEU A 78 -8.25 4.28 7.50
CA LEU A 78 -7.69 4.70 6.20
C LEU A 78 -7.44 3.49 5.30
N SER A 79 -6.91 2.41 5.84
CA SER A 79 -6.67 1.18 5.10
C SER A 79 -7.96 0.47 4.70
N ALA A 80 -8.99 0.48 5.53
CA ALA A 80 -10.31 -0.04 5.19
C ALA A 80 -10.97 0.76 4.05
N LEU A 81 -10.82 2.09 4.06
CA LEU A 81 -11.27 2.95 2.95
C LEU A 81 -10.51 2.64 1.65
N LEU A 82 -9.20 2.41 1.74
CA LEU A 82 -8.38 2.03 0.58
C LEU A 82 -8.84 0.69 -0.01
N VAL A 83 -8.97 -0.36 0.81
CA VAL A 83 -9.40 -1.69 0.35
C VAL A 83 -10.85 -1.66 -0.15
N GLY A 84 -11.74 -0.94 0.53
CA GLY A 84 -13.14 -0.81 0.13
C GLY A 84 -13.33 0.00 -1.14
N GLY A 85 -12.53 1.04 -1.35
CA GLY A 85 -12.54 1.86 -2.56
C GLY A 85 -11.81 1.22 -3.74
N HIS A 86 -10.89 0.29 -3.48
CA HIS A 86 -10.03 -0.32 -4.49
C HIS A 86 -10.02 -1.86 -4.41
N PRO A 87 -11.15 -2.54 -4.67
CA PRO A 87 -11.26 -4.01 -4.57
C PRO A 87 -10.66 -4.74 -5.78
N VAL A 88 -9.46 -4.33 -6.21
CA VAL A 88 -8.78 -4.88 -7.38
C VAL A 88 -7.78 -5.94 -6.92
N PHE A 89 -7.95 -7.17 -7.40
CA PHE A 89 -7.16 -8.33 -6.96
C PHE A 89 -6.23 -8.89 -8.06
N THR A 90 -6.04 -8.13 -9.14
CA THR A 90 -5.24 -8.57 -10.29
C THR A 90 -4.37 -7.43 -10.81
N GLY A 91 -3.27 -7.77 -11.49
CA GLY A 91 -2.39 -6.80 -12.14
C GLY A 91 -1.59 -5.97 -11.14
N LEU A 92 -1.11 -4.81 -11.60
CA LEU A 92 -0.41 -3.85 -10.76
C LEU A 92 -1.27 -3.21 -9.65
N PRO A 93 -2.55 -2.87 -9.88
CA PRO A 93 -3.39 -2.27 -8.85
C PRO A 93 -3.55 -3.16 -7.60
N LEU A 94 -3.34 -4.49 -7.72
CA LEU A 94 -3.29 -5.43 -6.59
C LEU A 94 -2.32 -4.98 -5.48
N LEU A 95 -1.21 -4.33 -5.82
CA LEU A 95 -0.23 -3.89 -4.82
C LEU A 95 -0.83 -2.86 -3.85
N LEU A 96 -1.67 -1.95 -4.33
CA LEU A 96 -2.38 -0.98 -3.48
C LEU A 96 -3.35 -1.70 -2.53
N THR A 97 -4.08 -2.68 -3.04
CA THR A 97 -4.98 -3.52 -2.25
C THR A 97 -4.22 -4.28 -1.16
N LEU A 98 -3.06 -4.85 -1.48
CA LEU A 98 -2.21 -5.56 -0.51
C LEU A 98 -1.64 -4.61 0.56
N ILE A 99 -1.27 -3.39 0.19
CA ILE A 99 -0.85 -2.35 1.14
C ILE A 99 -2.01 -1.99 2.07
N GLY A 100 -3.21 -1.82 1.52
CA GLY A 100 -4.43 -1.61 2.31
C GLY A 100 -4.68 -2.75 3.30
N ILE A 101 -4.62 -4.01 2.85
CA ILE A 101 -4.76 -5.17 3.74
C ILE A 101 -3.68 -5.18 4.82
N GLY A 102 -2.42 -4.90 4.46
CA GLY A 102 -1.32 -4.79 5.41
C GLY A 102 -1.56 -3.74 6.49
N GLY A 103 -2.01 -2.54 6.10
CA GLY A 103 -2.35 -1.47 7.04
C GLY A 103 -3.58 -1.78 7.90
N MET A 104 -4.57 -2.51 7.38
CA MET A 104 -5.68 -3.01 8.18
C MET A 104 -5.20 -4.01 9.24
N LEU A 105 -4.32 -4.94 8.87
CA LEU A 105 -3.73 -5.91 9.79
C LEU A 105 -2.88 -5.22 10.86
N GLU A 106 -2.04 -4.27 10.47
CA GLU A 106 -1.22 -3.47 11.38
C GLU A 106 -2.10 -2.64 12.35
N GLY A 107 -3.09 -1.91 11.83
CA GLY A 107 -4.04 -1.16 12.64
C GLY A 107 -4.79 -2.05 13.63
N THR A 108 -5.23 -3.23 13.18
CA THR A 108 -5.86 -4.25 14.03
C THR A 108 -4.91 -4.73 15.12
N LEU A 109 -3.65 -5.00 14.79
CA LEU A 109 -2.64 -5.43 15.76
C LEU A 109 -2.44 -4.38 16.85
N TYR A 110 -2.39 -3.10 16.51
CA TYR A 110 -2.24 -2.01 17.47
C TYR A 110 -3.50 -1.77 18.32
N LEU A 111 -4.69 -2.06 17.79
CA LEU A 111 -5.93 -2.00 18.54
C LEU A 111 -6.05 -3.16 19.56
N ILE A 112 -5.71 -4.38 19.16
CA ILE A 112 -5.79 -5.57 20.04
C ILE A 112 -4.63 -5.57 21.03
N PHE A 113 -3.42 -5.21 20.58
CA PHE A 113 -2.19 -5.23 21.37
C PHE A 113 -1.50 -3.86 21.35
N PRO A 114 -2.04 -2.84 22.05
CA PRO A 114 -1.48 -1.48 22.05
C PRO A 114 -0.07 -1.37 22.66
N GLY A 115 0.44 -2.43 23.30
CA GLY A 115 1.84 -2.52 23.74
C GLY A 115 2.81 -2.97 22.64
N ALA A 116 2.32 -3.41 21.47
CA ALA A 116 3.16 -3.89 20.39
C ALA A 116 3.93 -2.74 19.72
N LEU A 117 3.26 -1.62 19.41
CA LEU A 117 3.87 -0.46 18.75
C LEU A 117 5.13 0.07 19.48
N PRO A 118 5.09 0.47 20.77
CA PRO A 118 6.27 0.99 21.44
C PRO A 118 7.40 -0.05 21.53
N ARG A 119 7.08 -1.34 21.59
CA ARG A 119 8.06 -2.43 21.60
C ARG A 119 8.74 -2.55 20.24
N ILE A 120 7.97 -2.54 19.15
CA ILE A 120 8.49 -2.59 17.78
C ILE A 120 9.37 -1.36 17.52
N LEU A 121 8.88 -0.16 17.85
CA LEU A 121 9.62 1.09 17.72
C LEU A 121 10.95 1.04 18.50
N SER A 122 10.95 0.53 19.74
CA SER A 122 12.17 0.40 20.54
C SER A 122 13.26 -0.46 19.88
N CYS A 123 12.89 -1.47 19.09
CA CYS A 123 13.84 -2.28 18.35
C CYS A 123 14.51 -1.51 17.20
N TYR A 124 13.82 -0.50 16.64
CA TYR A 124 14.31 0.30 15.53
C TYR A 124 14.95 1.63 15.95
N ALA A 125 14.81 2.02 17.22
CA ALA A 125 15.31 3.30 17.74
C ALA A 125 16.78 3.62 17.39
N PRO A 126 17.74 2.67 17.46
CA PRO A 126 19.13 2.95 17.09
C PRO A 126 19.33 3.28 15.60
N HIS A 127 18.32 3.02 14.77
CA HIS A 127 18.40 3.06 13.32
C HIS A 127 17.28 3.89 12.67
N TYR A 128 16.52 4.69 13.43
CA TYR A 128 15.41 5.46 12.90
C TYR A 128 15.79 6.31 11.69
N ASP A 129 16.89 7.08 11.73
CA ASP A 129 17.31 7.90 10.59
C ASP A 129 17.51 7.07 9.31
N LYS A 130 18.22 5.93 9.40
CA LYS A 130 18.47 5.05 8.25
C LYS A 130 17.18 4.43 7.73
N ILE A 131 16.32 3.98 8.63
CA ILE A 131 15.04 3.35 8.30
C ILE A 131 14.11 4.36 7.64
N VAL A 132 13.95 5.55 8.22
CA VAL A 132 13.12 6.62 7.66
C VAL A 132 13.63 7.00 6.27
N ARG A 133 14.93 7.19 6.06
CA ARG A 133 15.49 7.49 4.73
C ARG A 133 15.25 6.36 3.73
N ALA A 134 15.48 5.11 4.12
CA ALA A 134 15.26 3.95 3.25
C ALA A 134 13.79 3.83 2.85
N LEU A 135 12.87 3.96 3.81
CA LEU A 135 11.43 3.97 3.55
C LEU A 135 11.02 5.16 2.69
N SER A 136 11.60 6.35 2.90
CA SER A 136 11.35 7.54 2.08
C SER A 136 11.68 7.28 0.61
N LEU A 137 12.87 6.72 0.34
CA LEU A 137 13.28 6.36 -1.01
C LEU A 137 12.38 5.29 -1.61
N ALA A 138 12.01 4.27 -0.83
CA ALA A 138 11.09 3.23 -1.27
C ALA A 138 9.71 3.82 -1.63
N MET A 139 9.17 4.72 -0.81
CA MET A 139 7.89 5.40 -1.07
C MET A 139 7.96 6.28 -2.31
N ILE A 140 9.07 7.00 -2.53
CA ILE A 140 9.26 7.82 -3.73
C ILE A 140 9.29 6.94 -4.98
N LEU A 141 10.11 5.89 -4.98
CA LEU A 141 10.23 4.98 -6.12
C LEU A 141 8.91 4.28 -6.42
N PHE A 142 8.22 3.80 -5.38
CA PHE A 142 6.96 3.10 -5.53
C PHE A 142 5.83 4.04 -5.98
N GLY A 143 5.75 5.26 -5.44
CA GLY A 143 4.81 6.28 -5.88
C GLY A 143 5.04 6.71 -7.33
N ALA A 144 6.30 6.92 -7.74
CA ALA A 144 6.66 7.22 -9.12
C ALA A 144 6.29 6.07 -10.06
N PHE A 145 6.51 4.83 -9.64
CA PHE A 145 6.15 3.64 -10.41
C PHE A 145 4.64 3.50 -10.61
N ILE A 146 3.83 3.74 -9.57
CA ILE A 146 2.36 3.76 -9.68
C ILE A 146 1.92 4.83 -10.68
N LEU A 147 2.47 6.05 -10.60
CA LEU A 147 2.09 7.13 -11.51
C LEU A 147 2.50 6.85 -12.96
N TYR A 148 3.65 6.22 -13.17
CA TYR A 148 4.08 5.77 -14.50
C TYR A 148 3.07 4.77 -15.09
N ALA A 149 2.69 3.76 -14.31
CA ALA A 149 1.73 2.76 -14.78
C ALA A 149 0.32 3.33 -14.96
N TRP A 150 -0.09 4.27 -14.10
CA TRP A 150 -1.32 5.02 -14.25
C TRP A 150 -1.35 5.80 -15.57
N GLN A 151 -0.22 6.44 -15.94
CA GLN A 151 -0.11 7.18 -17.19
C GLN A 151 -0.33 6.27 -18.41
N GLU A 152 0.29 5.08 -18.42
CA GLU A 152 0.11 4.10 -19.50
C GLU A 152 -1.35 3.63 -19.61
N GLN A 153 -2.04 3.42 -18.48
CA GLN A 153 -3.45 3.02 -18.45
C GLN A 153 -4.40 4.14 -18.91
N ALA A 154 -4.11 5.38 -18.51
CA ALA A 154 -4.91 6.54 -18.87
C ALA A 154 -4.73 6.98 -20.34
N GLY A 155 -3.70 6.47 -21.02
CA GLY A 155 -3.42 6.77 -22.43
C GLY A 155 -2.81 8.15 -22.66
N PHE A 156 -2.03 8.65 -21.70
CA PHE A 156 -1.32 9.94 -21.77
C PHE A 156 0.15 9.82 -22.16
#